data_AF-A0A8J2X878-F1
#
_entry.id   AF-A0A8J2X878-F1
#
_cell.length_a   1.000
_cell.length_b   1.000
_cell.length_c   1.000
_cell.angle_alpha   90.00
_cell.angle_beta   90.00
_cell.angle_gamma   90.00
#
_symmetry.space_group_name_H-M   'P 1'
#
loop_
_entity.id
_entity.type
_entity.pdbx_description
1 polymer ?
#
loop_
_entity_poly.entity_id
_entity_poly.type
_entity_poly.pdbx_seq_one_letter_code
_entity_poly.pdbx_strand_id
1 'polypeptide(L)'
;MTAPNYLEEFNIPQVVFPGYLICPDYDVKQKNEIELVYKFVCGRGAQMMNYNYEGKDIKALSATLLGNVKLEELKPSNGGENKEIPDDKSQQRITKILKVSVQQHNQTEEETNVKEDFTDNLPKEGDIVLGRVTRISLQRANLEILAVENHTVPTDSGVGSNGSGVVAPGGGSGATTFSVSHVSSDLGETFRGIIRSQDVRATERDTVKMIESFKPGDIVRAQVLSLGDGTNYYLSTAKNELGVVFARASNGAAGLMYALDWQTMACPSTGATEKRKCAKPF
;
A
#
# COMPACT_ATOMS: atom_id res chain seq x y z
N MET A 1 11.69 22.92 -19.99
CA MET A 1 10.32 22.75 -20.53
C MET A 1 9.42 22.54 -19.35
N THR A 2 8.63 23.55 -18.98
CA THR A 2 7.61 23.47 -17.93
C THR A 2 6.60 22.40 -18.30
N ALA A 3 6.25 21.51 -17.38
CA ALA A 3 5.22 20.51 -17.62
C ALA A 3 3.89 21.20 -17.97
N PRO A 4 3.10 20.68 -18.93
CA PRO A 4 1.81 21.26 -19.26
C PRO A 4 0.89 21.26 -18.04
N ASN A 5 0.32 22.42 -17.69
CA ASN A 5 -0.66 22.54 -16.62
C ASN A 5 -2.03 22.07 -17.12
N TYR A 6 -2.28 20.77 -17.02
CA TYR A 6 -3.53 20.16 -17.48
C TYR A 6 -4.77 20.66 -16.72
N LEU A 7 -4.64 21.15 -15.48
CA LEU A 7 -5.78 21.66 -14.71
C LEU A 7 -6.38 22.92 -15.34
N GLU A 8 -5.53 23.88 -15.70
CA GLU A 8 -5.96 25.11 -16.40
C GLU A 8 -6.46 24.80 -17.82
N GLU A 9 -5.78 23.88 -18.51
CA GLU A 9 -6.13 23.51 -19.88
C GLU A 9 -7.56 22.94 -19.98
N PHE A 10 -8.00 22.14 -19.01
CA PHE A 10 -9.34 21.51 -19.01
C PHE A 10 -10.36 22.19 -18.07
N ASN A 11 -10.02 23.34 -17.48
CA ASN A 11 -10.84 24.03 -16.49
C ASN A 11 -11.30 23.11 -15.34
N ILE A 12 -10.39 22.23 -14.90
CA ILE A 12 -10.64 21.28 -13.81
C ILE A 12 -10.36 22.00 -12.49
N PRO A 13 -11.29 21.95 -11.51
CA PRO A 13 -11.08 22.61 -10.24
C PRO A 13 -9.91 21.98 -9.47
N GLN A 14 -9.14 22.84 -8.82
CA GLN A 14 -7.99 22.40 -8.04
C GLN A 14 -8.40 21.60 -6.80
N VAL A 15 -9.51 21.98 -6.16
CA VAL A 15 -10.03 21.34 -4.92
C VAL A 15 -11.42 20.77 -5.19
N VAL A 16 -11.62 19.52 -4.82
CA VAL A 16 -12.87 18.78 -5.01
C VAL A 16 -13.31 18.08 -3.73
N PHE A 17 -14.60 17.77 -3.62
CA PHE A 17 -15.20 17.04 -2.50
C PHE A 17 -16.01 15.82 -3.01
N PRO A 18 -16.32 14.84 -2.15
CA PRO A 18 -17.05 13.64 -2.57
C PRO A 18 -18.38 13.97 -3.27
N GLY A 19 -18.57 13.44 -4.48
CA GLY A 19 -19.72 13.68 -5.36
C GLY A 19 -19.51 14.78 -6.40
N TYR A 20 -18.41 15.55 -6.33
CA TYR A 20 -18.11 16.61 -7.29
C TYR A 20 -17.69 16.05 -8.66
N LEU A 21 -18.24 16.60 -9.76
CA LEU A 21 -17.91 16.21 -11.14
C LEU A 21 -16.57 16.82 -11.56
N ILE A 22 -15.58 15.99 -11.90
CA ILE A 22 -14.23 16.45 -12.27
C ILE A 22 -14.13 16.68 -13.78
N CYS A 23 -14.41 15.65 -14.59
CA CYS A 23 -14.23 15.67 -16.04
C CYS A 23 -15.03 14.53 -16.73
N PRO A 24 -15.30 14.62 -18.05
CA PRO A 24 -15.92 13.53 -18.83
C PRO A 24 -14.95 12.37 -19.10
N ASP A 25 -15.45 11.25 -19.66
CA ASP A 25 -14.63 10.07 -20.05
C ASP A 25 -13.57 10.43 -21.14
N TYR A 26 -13.93 11.32 -22.07
CA TYR A 26 -13.06 11.80 -23.14
C TYR A 26 -13.22 13.30 -23.37
N ASP A 27 -12.13 13.97 -23.76
CA ASP A 27 -12.15 15.32 -24.31
C ASP A 27 -11.33 15.38 -25.61
N VAL A 28 -11.74 16.20 -26.56
CA VAL A 28 -11.14 16.31 -27.89
C VAL A 28 -10.72 17.75 -28.15
N LYS A 29 -9.45 17.96 -28.49
CA LYS A 29 -8.89 19.27 -28.81
C LYS A 29 -8.18 19.26 -30.16
N GLN A 30 -8.41 20.29 -30.96
CA GLN A 30 -7.70 20.48 -32.22
C GLN A 30 -6.52 21.43 -32.01
N LYS A 31 -5.31 20.98 -32.34
CA LYS A 31 -4.09 21.82 -32.28
C LYS A 31 -3.27 21.58 -33.53
N ASN A 32 -3.02 22.63 -34.31
CA ASN A 32 -2.18 22.59 -35.52
C ASN A 32 -2.58 21.48 -36.52
N GLU A 33 -3.86 21.37 -36.86
CA GLU A 33 -4.43 20.35 -37.80
C GLU A 33 -4.36 18.89 -37.31
N ILE A 34 -3.90 18.67 -36.07
CA ILE A 34 -3.86 17.37 -35.40
C ILE A 34 -5.01 17.32 -34.38
N GLU A 35 -5.77 16.23 -34.41
CA GLU A 35 -6.84 15.95 -33.44
C GLU A 35 -6.26 15.21 -32.23
N LEU A 36 -6.18 15.88 -31.08
CA LEU A 36 -5.73 15.31 -29.82
C LEU A 36 -6.94 14.82 -29.02
N VAL A 37 -6.97 13.51 -28.75
CA VAL A 37 -8.01 12.89 -27.92
C VAL A 37 -7.43 12.55 -26.56
N TYR A 38 -7.98 13.17 -25.52
CA TYR A 38 -7.63 12.90 -24.14
C TYR A 38 -8.62 11.90 -23.55
N LYS A 39 -8.11 10.75 -23.11
CA LYS A 39 -8.87 9.75 -22.36
C LYS A 39 -8.57 9.91 -20.89
N PHE A 40 -9.60 10.17 -20.08
CA PHE A 40 -9.46 10.30 -18.63
C PHE A 40 -9.69 8.94 -17.97
N VAL A 41 -8.67 8.43 -17.28
CA VAL A 41 -8.73 7.18 -16.53
C VAL A 41 -8.87 7.51 -15.05
N CYS A 42 -9.74 6.77 -14.39
CA CYS A 42 -9.94 6.90 -12.94
C CYS A 42 -8.67 6.45 -12.23
N GLY A 43 -7.99 7.42 -11.62
CA GLY A 43 -7.05 7.17 -10.56
C GLY A 43 -7.76 7.12 -9.22
N ARG A 44 -6.97 7.24 -8.17
CA ARG A 44 -7.46 7.14 -6.81
C ARG A 44 -8.29 8.35 -6.40
N GLY A 45 -9.33 8.14 -5.60
CA GLY A 45 -10.18 9.23 -5.12
C GLY A 45 -11.11 9.81 -6.19
N ALA A 46 -11.18 9.16 -7.35
CA ALA A 46 -12.12 9.46 -8.41
C ALA A 46 -12.78 8.16 -8.90
N GLN A 47 -14.05 8.24 -9.26
CA GLN A 47 -14.80 7.12 -9.81
C GLN A 47 -15.61 7.57 -11.02
N MET A 48 -15.63 6.75 -12.06
CA MET A 48 -16.50 6.99 -13.22
C MET A 48 -17.93 6.64 -12.85
N MET A 49 -18.83 7.60 -12.96
CA MET A 49 -20.25 7.43 -12.71
C MET A 49 -21.06 7.87 -13.93
N ASN A 50 -22.21 7.21 -14.10
CA ASN A 50 -23.20 7.59 -15.11
C ASN A 50 -24.22 8.50 -14.45
N TYR A 51 -24.43 9.66 -15.06
CA TYR A 51 -25.38 10.67 -14.63
C TYR A 51 -26.46 10.82 -15.69
N ASN A 52 -27.71 10.96 -15.27
CA ASN A 52 -28.79 11.33 -16.19
C ASN A 52 -29.03 12.83 -16.07
N TYR A 53 -28.87 13.56 -17.18
CA TYR A 53 -29.18 14.98 -17.26
C TYR A 53 -30.01 15.24 -18.51
N GLU A 54 -31.20 15.84 -18.33
CA GLU A 54 -32.14 16.13 -19.41
C GLU A 54 -32.46 14.91 -20.31
N GLY A 55 -32.52 13.71 -19.70
CA GLY A 55 -32.81 12.46 -20.42
C GLY A 55 -31.63 11.89 -21.22
N LYS A 56 -30.43 12.48 -21.09
CA LYS A 56 -29.19 11.96 -21.66
C LYS A 56 -28.32 11.37 -20.55
N ASP A 57 -27.75 10.20 -20.82
CA ASP A 57 -26.77 9.58 -19.93
C ASP A 57 -25.37 10.12 -20.24
N ILE A 58 -24.78 10.76 -19.24
CA ILE A 58 -23.45 11.37 -19.29
C ILE A 58 -22.54 10.59 -18.36
N LYS A 59 -21.41 10.13 -18.91
CA LYS A 59 -20.38 9.43 -18.15
C LYS A 59 -19.30 10.41 -17.73
N ALA A 60 -19.18 10.64 -16.43
CA ALA A 60 -18.25 11.60 -15.86
C ALA A 60 -17.46 10.98 -14.71
N LEU A 61 -16.21 11.39 -14.57
CA LEU A 61 -15.41 11.12 -13.38
C LEU A 61 -15.86 12.06 -12.27
N SER A 62 -16.10 11.49 -11.11
CA SER A 62 -16.51 12.22 -9.93
C SER A 62 -15.57 11.92 -8.77
N ALA A 63 -15.29 12.92 -7.97
CA ALA A 63 -14.48 12.77 -6.78
C ALA A 63 -15.18 11.89 -5.74
N THR A 64 -14.44 11.00 -5.11
CA THR A 64 -14.89 10.22 -3.94
C THR A 64 -14.21 10.66 -2.65
N LEU A 65 -13.17 11.51 -2.77
CA LEU A 65 -12.41 12.06 -1.65
C LEU A 65 -12.45 13.59 -1.68
N LEU A 66 -12.23 14.19 -0.51
CA LEU A 66 -11.94 15.62 -0.37
C LEU A 66 -10.45 15.85 -0.61
N GLY A 67 -10.07 16.73 -1.52
CA GLY A 67 -8.65 16.99 -1.78
C GLY A 67 -8.34 17.74 -3.06
N ASN A 68 -7.05 17.78 -3.41
CA ASN A 68 -6.56 18.40 -4.62
C ASN A 68 -6.59 17.41 -5.79
N VAL A 69 -6.99 17.85 -6.98
CA VAL A 69 -6.95 17.02 -8.19
C VAL A 69 -5.55 17.03 -8.79
N LYS A 70 -4.99 15.84 -9.01
CA LYS A 70 -3.72 15.62 -9.71
C LYS A 70 -3.97 14.85 -11.00
N LEU A 71 -3.37 15.33 -12.08
CA LEU A 71 -3.45 14.74 -13.42
C LEU A 71 -2.06 14.25 -13.82
N GLU A 72 -1.94 12.95 -14.10
CA GLU A 72 -0.69 12.34 -14.54
C GLU A 72 -0.86 11.73 -15.94
N GLU A 73 0.01 12.10 -16.88
CA GLU A 73 0.01 11.50 -18.21
C GLU A 73 0.63 10.11 -18.17
N LEU A 74 -0.18 9.10 -18.45
CA LEU A 74 0.26 7.72 -18.54
C LEU A 74 0.92 7.51 -19.90
N LYS A 75 2.25 7.37 -19.89
CA LYS A 75 2.98 6.88 -21.06
C LYS A 75 2.60 5.41 -21.27
N PRO A 76 2.27 4.98 -22.50
CA PRO A 76 2.03 3.57 -22.77
C PRO A 76 3.31 2.79 -22.47
N SER A 77 3.25 1.87 -21.51
CA SER A 77 4.35 0.96 -21.19
C SER A 77 4.56 -0.03 -22.33
N ASN A 78 5.54 0.25 -23.19
CA ASN A 78 6.22 -0.59 -24.20
C ASN A 78 5.43 -1.72 -24.92
N GLY A 79 5.33 -1.60 -26.25
CA GLY A 79 5.54 -2.74 -27.16
C GLY A 79 4.34 -3.29 -27.93
N GLY A 80 3.15 -2.69 -27.84
CA GLY A 80 2.04 -3.03 -28.74
C GLY A 80 2.08 -2.12 -29.95
N GLU A 81 2.36 -2.69 -31.12
CA GLU A 81 2.25 -2.04 -32.43
C GLU A 81 1.05 -1.09 -32.46
N ASN A 82 1.31 0.19 -32.76
CA ASN A 82 0.29 1.00 -33.40
C ASN A 82 -0.10 0.22 -34.66
N LYS A 83 -1.21 -0.52 -34.61
CA LYS A 83 -1.86 -0.98 -35.83
C LYS A 83 -2.36 0.27 -36.52
N GLU A 84 -1.46 0.84 -37.32
CA GLU A 84 -1.80 1.65 -38.46
C GLU A 84 -2.76 0.80 -39.30
N ILE A 85 -4.03 1.14 -39.25
CA ILE A 85 -4.96 0.87 -40.33
C ILE A 85 -4.83 2.12 -41.21
N PRO A 86 -4.08 2.08 -42.33
CA PRO A 86 -4.07 3.20 -43.25
C PRO A 86 -5.30 3.06 -44.14
N ASP A 87 -6.29 3.92 -43.95
CA ASP A 87 -7.24 4.24 -45.01
C ASP A 87 -7.71 5.70 -44.92
N ASP A 88 -7.43 6.41 -46.01
CA ASP A 88 -7.95 7.69 -46.49
C ASP A 88 -7.84 8.98 -45.65
N LYS A 89 -6.94 9.87 -46.13
CA LYS A 89 -7.04 11.35 -46.20
C LYS A 89 -7.74 12.12 -45.07
N SER A 90 -7.58 11.69 -43.82
CA SER A 90 -8.22 12.34 -42.67
C SER A 90 -7.21 12.57 -41.55
N GLN A 91 -7.46 13.63 -40.78
CA GLN A 91 -6.56 14.30 -39.84
C GLN A 91 -5.79 13.34 -38.91
N GLN A 92 -4.51 13.61 -38.67
CA GLN A 92 -3.70 12.81 -37.73
C GLN A 92 -4.33 12.88 -36.33
N ARG A 93 -4.73 11.72 -35.78
CA ARG A 93 -5.36 11.61 -34.46
C ARG A 93 -4.39 11.01 -33.45
N ILE A 94 -4.08 11.75 -32.38
CA ILE A 94 -3.17 11.31 -31.31
C ILE A 94 -3.97 11.14 -30.02
N THR A 95 -3.88 9.97 -29.39
CA THR A 95 -4.56 9.69 -28.12
C THR A 95 -3.60 9.82 -26.95
N LYS A 96 -3.97 10.60 -25.93
CA LYS A 96 -3.25 10.74 -24.67
C LYS A 96 -4.11 10.22 -23.52
N ILE A 97 -3.50 9.47 -22.60
CA ILE A 97 -4.19 8.91 -21.44
C ILE A 97 -3.78 9.72 -20.20
N LEU A 98 -4.75 10.36 -19.56
CA LEU A 98 -4.55 11.12 -18.33
C LEU A 98 -5.19 10.36 -17.16
N LYS A 99 -4.40 10.02 -16.14
CA LYS A 99 -4.89 9.47 -14.88
C LYS A 99 -5.31 10.62 -13.97
N VAL A 100 -6.57 10.61 -13.54
CA VAL A 100 -7.16 11.62 -12.66
C VAL A 100 -7.21 11.08 -11.24
N SER A 101 -6.51 11.71 -10.30
CA SER A 101 -6.54 11.31 -8.89
C SER A 101 -6.83 12.49 -7.96
N VAL A 102 -7.40 12.22 -6.78
CA VAL A 102 -7.68 13.21 -5.74
C VAL A 102 -6.81 12.90 -4.52
N GLN A 103 -6.01 13.88 -4.10
CA GLN A 103 -5.03 13.77 -3.01
C GLN A 103 -5.47 14.60 -1.80
N GLN A 104 -5.48 14.00 -0.61
CA GLN A 104 -5.81 14.71 0.62
C GLN A 104 -4.70 15.70 1.01
N HIS A 105 -5.10 16.87 1.52
CA HIS A 105 -4.26 18.04 1.78
C HIS A 105 -3.21 17.89 2.91
N ASN A 106 -3.01 16.68 3.44
CA ASN A 106 -2.30 16.43 4.70
C ASN A 106 -0.85 15.92 4.57
N GLN A 107 -0.22 15.98 3.40
CA GLN A 107 1.19 15.60 3.26
C GLN A 107 2.00 16.80 2.78
N THR A 108 2.75 17.37 3.72
CA THR A 108 3.87 18.27 3.44
C THR A 108 4.81 17.58 2.45
N GLU A 109 5.25 18.31 1.42
CA GLU A 109 6.11 17.86 0.32
C GLU A 109 7.55 17.47 0.75
N GLU A 110 7.71 16.74 1.86
CA GLU A 110 9.02 16.23 2.29
C GLU A 110 9.21 14.77 1.87
N GLU A 111 9.93 14.64 0.75
CA GLU A 111 10.86 13.56 0.38
C GLU A 111 10.73 12.23 1.14
N THR A 112 9.85 11.34 0.68
CA THR A 112 10.12 9.89 0.73
C THR A 112 9.43 9.20 -0.45
N ASN A 113 10.05 8.16 -1.00
CA ASN A 113 9.48 7.25 -2.01
C ASN A 113 8.26 6.44 -1.46
N VAL A 114 7.29 7.12 -0.86
CA VAL A 114 6.06 6.52 -0.35
C VAL A 114 5.00 6.75 -1.42
N LYS A 115 4.24 5.71 -1.77
CA LYS A 115 3.20 5.86 -2.79
C LYS A 115 2.16 6.85 -2.27
N GLU A 116 1.78 7.83 -3.09
CA GLU A 116 0.75 8.84 -2.76
C GLU A 116 -0.68 8.27 -2.66
N ASP A 117 -0.79 6.93 -2.58
CA ASP A 117 -2.01 6.16 -2.39
C ASP A 117 -2.40 6.05 -0.90
N PHE A 118 -2.30 7.12 -0.10
CA PHE A 118 -2.52 7.07 1.37
C PHE A 118 -3.82 7.66 1.97
N THR A 119 -4.97 7.03 1.72
CA THR A 119 -6.28 7.24 2.38
C THR A 119 -6.99 5.90 2.68
N ASP A 120 -6.39 4.77 2.29
CA ASP A 120 -6.84 3.43 2.60
C ASP A 120 -5.79 2.84 3.52
N ASN A 121 -6.13 2.65 4.78
CA ASN A 121 -5.31 1.92 5.75
C ASN A 121 -5.33 0.40 5.50
N LEU A 122 -5.71 -0.03 4.29
CA LEU A 122 -5.83 -1.42 3.90
C LEU A 122 -4.59 -1.85 3.11
N PRO A 123 -3.87 -2.91 3.52
CA PRO A 123 -2.71 -3.40 2.78
C PRO A 123 -3.09 -3.85 1.37
N LYS A 124 -2.45 -3.30 0.33
CA LYS A 124 -2.61 -3.74 -1.07
C LYS A 124 -1.38 -4.50 -1.54
N GLU A 125 -1.52 -5.19 -2.67
CA GLU A 125 -0.40 -5.89 -3.28
C GLU A 125 0.73 -4.92 -3.65
N GLY A 126 1.94 -5.28 -3.24
CA GLY A 126 3.13 -4.48 -3.45
C GLY A 126 3.38 -3.41 -2.40
N ASP A 127 2.50 -3.21 -1.41
CA ASP A 127 2.73 -2.25 -0.32
C ASP A 127 3.71 -2.82 0.70
N ILE A 128 4.41 -1.91 1.39
CA ILE A 128 5.32 -2.27 2.47
C ILE A 128 4.58 -2.20 3.79
N VAL A 129 4.68 -3.27 4.59
CA VAL A 129 4.06 -3.38 5.90
C VAL A 129 5.09 -3.64 6.98
N LEU A 130 4.83 -3.10 8.17
CA LEU A 130 5.51 -3.50 9.40
C LEU A 130 4.62 -4.48 10.14
N GLY A 131 5.16 -5.65 10.44
CA GLY A 131 4.43 -6.67 11.20
C GLY A 131 5.24 -7.24 12.35
N ARG A 132 4.54 -7.62 13.43
CA ARG A 132 5.13 -8.33 14.57
C ARG A 132 5.00 -9.82 14.36
N VAL A 133 6.10 -10.55 14.53
CA VAL A 133 6.11 -12.01 14.42
C VAL A 133 5.43 -12.62 15.65
N THR A 134 4.33 -13.33 15.43
CA THR A 134 3.56 -13.96 16.51
C THR A 134 3.98 -15.40 16.74
N ARG A 135 4.15 -16.18 15.66
CA ARG A 135 4.46 -17.60 15.74
C ARG A 135 5.31 -18.06 14.58
N ILE A 136 6.33 -18.85 14.87
CA ILE A 136 7.23 -19.43 13.86
C ILE A 136 6.99 -20.94 13.77
N SER A 137 7.03 -21.46 12.56
CA SER A 137 7.05 -22.88 12.22
C SER A 137 8.19 -23.15 11.24
N LEU A 138 8.46 -24.41 10.92
CA LEU A 138 9.55 -24.77 10.01
C LEU A 138 9.36 -24.19 8.59
N GLN A 139 8.11 -24.12 8.12
CA GLN A 139 7.77 -23.72 6.75
C GLN A 139 7.26 -22.28 6.63
N ARG A 140 6.89 -21.63 7.74
CA ARG A 140 6.29 -20.30 7.72
C ARG A 140 6.46 -19.54 9.02
N ALA A 141 6.47 -18.22 8.93
CA ALA A 141 6.30 -17.30 10.05
C ALA A 141 4.94 -16.61 9.94
N ASN A 142 4.20 -16.56 11.04
CA ASN A 142 2.94 -15.82 11.15
C ASN A 142 3.24 -14.47 11.79
N LEU A 143 2.63 -13.44 11.25
CA LEU A 143 2.80 -12.05 11.63
C LEU A 143 1.43 -11.41 11.82
N GLU A 144 1.40 -10.37 12.64
CA GLU A 144 0.31 -9.40 12.69
C GLU A 144 0.83 -8.09 12.07
N ILE A 145 0.06 -7.48 11.19
CA ILE A 145 0.40 -6.21 10.55
C ILE A 145 0.05 -5.10 11.53
N LEU A 146 1.04 -4.27 11.85
CA LEU A 146 0.93 -3.13 12.75
C LEU A 146 0.82 -1.81 12.00
N ALA A 147 1.44 -1.72 10.82
CA ALA A 147 1.44 -0.52 10.01
C ALA A 147 1.61 -0.84 8.52
N VAL A 148 1.05 0.03 7.67
CA VAL A 148 1.18 0.00 6.21
C VAL A 148 1.83 1.29 5.75
N GLU A 149 2.96 1.17 5.06
CA GLU A 149 3.89 2.17 4.55
C GLU A 149 4.39 3.24 5.53
N ASN A 150 3.52 3.87 6.33
CA ASN A 150 3.82 4.76 7.47
C ASN A 150 2.64 4.98 8.44
N HIS A 151 1.48 4.35 8.23
CA HIS A 151 0.33 4.56 9.12
C HIS A 151 0.00 3.29 9.89
N THR A 152 -0.37 3.49 11.15
CA THR A 152 -0.72 2.42 12.09
C THR A 152 -2.07 1.82 11.76
N VAL A 153 -2.14 0.49 11.75
CA VAL A 153 -3.34 -0.28 11.47
C VAL A 153 -3.41 -1.44 12.46
N PRO A 154 -4.44 -1.51 13.33
CA PRO A 154 -5.54 -0.56 13.50
C PRO A 154 -5.09 0.78 14.11
N THR A 155 -5.93 1.82 13.98
CA THR A 155 -5.66 3.14 14.57
C THR A 155 -5.65 3.12 16.10
N ASP A 156 -6.42 2.20 16.68
CA ASP A 156 -6.42 1.94 18.12
C ASP A 156 -6.04 0.48 18.36
N SER A 157 -4.98 0.28 19.14
CA SER A 157 -4.50 -1.04 19.54
C SER A 157 -5.30 -1.67 20.70
N GLY A 158 -6.25 -0.93 21.28
CA GLY A 158 -7.08 -1.42 22.39
C GLY A 158 -6.33 -1.52 23.72
N VAL A 159 -5.25 -0.76 23.90
CA VAL A 159 -4.46 -0.81 25.14
C VAL A 159 -5.32 -0.32 26.31
N GLY A 160 -5.39 -1.12 27.38
CA GLY A 160 -6.17 -0.80 28.58
C GLY A 160 -7.62 -1.31 28.56
N SER A 161 -8.12 -1.84 27.44
CA SER A 161 -9.48 -2.42 27.37
C SER A 161 -9.64 -3.65 28.26
N ASN A 162 -8.57 -4.44 28.42
CA ASN A 162 -8.56 -5.71 29.15
C ASN A 162 -8.08 -5.60 30.60
N GLY A 163 -8.15 -4.40 31.18
CA GLY A 163 -7.76 -4.12 32.57
C GLY A 163 -6.30 -3.70 32.72
N SER A 164 -5.76 -3.86 33.94
CA SER A 164 -4.45 -3.30 34.33
C SER A 164 -3.25 -4.20 34.00
N GLY A 165 -3.49 -5.46 33.60
CA GLY A 165 -2.42 -6.42 33.31
C GLY A 165 -1.92 -6.34 31.85
N VAL A 166 -0.83 -7.05 31.55
CA VAL A 166 -0.38 -7.24 30.16
C VAL A 166 -1.19 -8.38 29.55
N VAL A 167 -2.24 -8.02 28.81
CA VAL A 167 -3.19 -8.95 28.20
C VAL A 167 -3.27 -8.69 26.69
N ALA A 168 -3.37 -9.75 25.90
CA ALA A 168 -3.57 -9.63 24.45
C ALA A 168 -4.94 -9.00 24.13
N PRO A 169 -5.14 -8.40 22.94
CA PRO A 169 -6.40 -7.72 22.58
C PRO A 169 -7.67 -8.57 22.79
N GLY A 170 -7.64 -9.86 22.44
CA GLY A 170 -8.77 -10.78 22.64
C GLY A 170 -8.77 -11.54 23.98
N GLY A 171 -7.95 -11.12 24.96
CA GLY A 171 -7.74 -11.88 26.21
C GLY A 171 -8.64 -11.46 27.39
N GLY A 172 -9.41 -10.39 27.25
CA GLY A 172 -10.34 -9.93 28.30
C GLY A 172 -11.79 -10.33 28.06
N SER A 173 -12.68 -9.87 28.93
CA SER A 173 -14.11 -10.20 28.87
C SER A 173 -14.78 -9.68 27.60
N GLY A 174 -14.31 -8.57 27.02
CA GLY A 174 -14.88 -7.96 25.82
C GLY A 174 -14.94 -8.92 24.63
N ALA A 175 -13.89 -9.74 24.45
CA ALA A 175 -13.81 -10.73 23.38
C ALA A 175 -14.86 -11.84 23.50
N THR A 176 -15.24 -12.21 24.73
CA THR A 176 -16.26 -13.26 24.96
C THR A 176 -17.68 -12.80 24.61
N THR A 177 -17.94 -11.50 24.73
CA THR A 177 -19.22 -10.87 24.41
C THR A 177 -19.24 -10.26 23.00
N PHE A 178 -18.19 -10.50 22.21
CA PHE A 178 -18.06 -9.91 20.88
C PHE A 178 -19.18 -10.40 19.94
N SER A 179 -19.87 -9.44 19.32
CA SER A 179 -21.00 -9.71 18.42
C SER A 179 -20.58 -9.64 16.96
N VAL A 180 -20.25 -10.80 16.39
CA VAL A 180 -19.81 -10.95 14.98
C VAL A 180 -20.86 -10.44 13.98
N SER A 181 -22.15 -10.44 14.33
CA SER A 181 -23.22 -9.94 13.46
C SER A 181 -23.27 -8.42 13.31
N HIS A 182 -22.70 -7.68 14.28
CA HIS A 182 -22.81 -6.22 14.34
C HIS A 182 -21.49 -5.51 14.08
N VAL A 183 -20.35 -6.16 14.30
CA VAL A 183 -19.02 -5.55 14.18
C VAL A 183 -18.09 -6.49 13.41
N SER A 184 -17.28 -5.93 12.52
CA SER A 184 -16.41 -6.70 11.61
C SER A 184 -15.18 -7.32 12.29
N SER A 185 -14.69 -6.72 13.37
CA SER A 185 -13.46 -7.12 14.06
C SER A 185 -13.48 -6.66 15.52
N ASP A 186 -12.76 -7.36 16.39
CA ASP A 186 -12.65 -6.98 17.81
C ASP A 186 -11.69 -5.79 18.00
N LEU A 187 -11.77 -5.13 19.15
CA LEU A 187 -10.92 -3.98 19.45
C LEU A 187 -9.43 -4.41 19.52
N GLY A 188 -8.59 -3.74 18.74
CA GLY A 188 -7.17 -4.09 18.63
C GLY A 188 -6.88 -5.33 17.78
N GLU A 189 -7.88 -5.87 17.07
CA GLU A 189 -7.66 -6.91 16.07
C GLU A 189 -6.89 -6.34 14.88
N THR A 190 -5.83 -7.04 14.49
CA THR A 190 -4.90 -6.67 13.42
C THR A 190 -5.04 -7.59 12.23
N PHE A 191 -4.70 -7.09 11.04
CA PHE A 191 -4.58 -7.95 9.86
C PHE A 191 -3.45 -8.96 10.06
N ARG A 192 -3.69 -10.24 9.73
CA ARG A 192 -2.67 -11.28 9.87
C ARG A 192 -1.93 -11.49 8.56
N GLY A 193 -0.65 -11.81 8.66
CA GLY A 193 0.21 -12.09 7.52
C GLY A 193 1.02 -13.37 7.71
N ILE A 194 1.38 -14.01 6.60
CA ILE A 194 2.24 -15.19 6.59
C ILE A 194 3.40 -14.93 5.64
N ILE A 195 4.62 -15.15 6.14
CA ILE A 195 5.83 -15.26 5.32
C ILE A 195 6.16 -16.75 5.21
N ARG A 196 6.15 -17.29 4.01
CA ARG A 196 6.54 -18.69 3.75
C ARG A 196 8.05 -18.79 3.61
N SER A 197 8.60 -19.98 3.81
CA SER A 197 10.05 -20.21 3.79
C SER A 197 10.73 -19.74 2.51
N GLN A 198 10.07 -19.96 1.38
CA GLN A 198 10.56 -19.58 0.06
C GLN A 198 10.52 -18.06 -0.21
N ASP A 199 9.75 -17.29 0.57
CA ASP A 199 9.55 -15.85 0.36
C ASP A 199 10.45 -15.01 1.28
N VAL A 200 11.39 -15.64 1.99
CA VAL A 200 12.30 -14.98 2.94
C VAL A 200 13.53 -14.38 2.26
N ARG A 201 14.10 -15.05 1.26
CA ARG A 201 15.29 -14.58 0.52
C ARG A 201 15.04 -14.65 -0.97
N ALA A 202 15.63 -13.74 -1.74
CA ALA A 202 15.57 -13.82 -3.20
C ALA A 202 16.33 -15.05 -3.71
N THR A 203 17.52 -15.29 -3.14
CA THR A 203 18.42 -16.41 -3.41
C THR A 203 18.32 -17.48 -2.32
N GLU A 204 18.75 -18.71 -2.63
CA GLU A 204 18.83 -19.82 -1.67
C GLU A 204 17.51 -20.13 -0.93
N ARG A 205 16.39 -20.14 -1.66
CA ARG A 205 15.04 -20.29 -1.08
C ARG A 205 14.82 -21.63 -0.35
N ASP A 206 15.52 -22.68 -0.77
CA ASP A 206 15.33 -24.04 -0.26
C ASP A 206 16.11 -24.32 1.03
N THR A 207 17.15 -23.53 1.33
CA THR A 207 18.02 -23.74 2.50
C THR A 207 17.64 -22.83 3.68
N VAL A 208 16.61 -21.99 3.53
CA VAL A 208 16.24 -21.01 4.55
C VAL A 208 15.68 -21.69 5.78
N LYS A 209 16.32 -21.45 6.93
CA LYS A 209 15.79 -21.81 8.24
C LYS A 209 15.01 -20.64 8.85
N MET A 210 13.72 -20.84 9.08
CA MET A 210 12.84 -19.80 9.66
C MET A 210 13.33 -19.34 11.02
N ILE A 211 13.79 -20.27 11.86
CA ILE A 211 14.24 -19.99 13.23
C ILE A 211 15.54 -19.16 13.29
N GLU A 212 16.34 -19.15 12.22
CA GLU A 212 17.54 -18.32 12.08
C GLU A 212 17.22 -16.98 11.40
N SER A 213 16.04 -16.85 10.79
CA SER A 213 15.62 -15.65 10.06
C SER A 213 14.80 -14.72 10.96
N PHE A 214 13.91 -15.28 11.78
CA PHE A 214 12.98 -14.54 12.62
C PHE A 214 12.89 -15.17 14.02
N LYS A 215 12.48 -14.37 15.01
CA LYS A 215 12.05 -14.81 16.34
C LYS A 215 10.68 -14.24 16.70
N PRO A 216 9.92 -14.89 17.61
CA PRO A 216 8.69 -14.32 18.13
C PRO A 216 8.94 -12.96 18.78
N GLY A 217 8.08 -11.99 18.51
CA GLY A 217 8.20 -10.61 19.00
C GLY A 217 9.00 -9.66 18.08
N ASP A 218 9.64 -10.17 17.03
CA ASP A 218 10.37 -9.34 16.07
C ASP A 218 9.45 -8.45 15.26
N ILE A 219 9.91 -7.23 14.96
CA ILE A 219 9.23 -6.34 14.02
C ILE A 219 9.93 -6.45 12.67
N VAL A 220 9.17 -6.89 11.68
CA VAL A 220 9.63 -7.23 10.34
C VAL A 220 9.00 -6.27 9.33
N ARG A 221 9.85 -5.66 8.51
CA ARG A 221 9.44 -4.93 7.31
C ARG A 221 9.30 -5.91 6.16
N ALA A 222 8.09 -6.08 5.65
CA ALA A 222 7.78 -7.02 4.58
C ALA A 222 6.96 -6.34 3.49
N GLN A 223 6.94 -6.92 2.30
CA GLN A 223 6.09 -6.48 1.20
C GLN A 223 4.90 -7.45 1.05
N VAL A 224 3.70 -6.91 0.83
CA VAL A 224 2.53 -7.71 0.51
C VAL A 224 2.69 -8.29 -0.89
N LEU A 225 2.68 -9.62 -1.02
CA LEU A 225 2.68 -10.32 -2.30
C LEU A 225 1.26 -10.44 -2.85
N SER A 226 0.33 -10.90 -2.02
CA SER A 226 -1.08 -11.05 -2.37
C SER A 226 -1.99 -11.00 -1.15
N LEU A 227 -3.26 -10.73 -1.39
CA LEU A 227 -4.30 -10.67 -0.34
C LEU A 227 -4.54 -12.02 0.35
N GLY A 228 -4.19 -13.12 -0.30
CA GLY A 228 -4.29 -14.48 0.26
C GLY A 228 -5.70 -15.04 0.31
N ASP A 229 -6.08 -15.63 1.46
CA ASP A 229 -7.29 -16.42 1.66
C ASP A 229 -8.34 -15.74 2.56
N GLY A 230 -8.22 -14.42 2.75
CA GLY A 230 -9.08 -13.62 3.61
C GLY A 230 -8.74 -13.70 5.10
N THR A 231 -7.99 -14.72 5.53
CA THR A 231 -7.48 -14.82 6.91
C THR A 231 -6.09 -14.25 7.02
N ASN A 232 -5.21 -14.54 6.05
CA ASN A 232 -3.83 -14.11 6.08
C ASN A 232 -3.37 -13.51 4.74
N TYR A 233 -2.70 -12.37 4.82
CA TYR A 233 -1.94 -11.80 3.71
C TYR A 233 -0.67 -12.61 3.45
N TYR A 234 -0.33 -12.83 2.18
CA TYR A 234 0.99 -13.40 1.86
C TYR A 234 2.01 -12.29 1.79
N LEU A 235 3.06 -12.41 2.60
CA LEU A 235 4.11 -11.40 2.74
C LEU A 235 5.44 -11.97 2.27
N SER A 236 6.33 -11.10 1.78
CA SER A 236 7.69 -11.43 1.40
C SER A 236 8.71 -10.49 2.02
N THR A 237 9.88 -11.04 2.32
CA THR A 237 11.06 -10.29 2.73
C THR A 237 12.22 -10.49 1.76
N ALA A 238 11.95 -10.96 0.54
CA ALA A 238 13.00 -11.37 -0.40
C ALA A 238 13.94 -10.23 -0.85
N LYS A 239 13.58 -8.95 -0.66
CA LYS A 239 14.42 -7.79 -1.00
C LYS A 239 15.41 -7.46 0.13
N ASN A 240 16.47 -6.73 -0.21
CA ASN A 240 17.54 -6.35 0.73
C ASN A 240 17.07 -5.40 1.83
N GLU A 241 16.14 -4.51 1.51
CA GLU A 241 15.57 -3.54 2.45
C GLU A 241 14.44 -4.13 3.32
N LEU A 242 14.12 -5.42 3.12
CA LEU A 242 13.05 -6.12 3.82
C LEU A 242 13.62 -7.20 4.73
N GLY A 243 13.07 -7.31 5.93
CA GLY A 243 13.61 -8.15 6.99
C GLY A 243 13.29 -7.59 8.38
N VAL A 244 13.97 -8.14 9.38
CA VAL A 244 13.88 -7.69 10.77
C VAL A 244 14.45 -6.28 10.88
N VAL A 245 13.66 -5.37 11.44
CA VAL A 245 14.04 -3.98 11.71
C VAL A 245 14.25 -3.78 13.21
N PHE A 246 13.31 -4.26 14.03
CA PHE A 246 13.45 -4.25 15.49
C PHE A 246 13.43 -5.66 16.06
N ALA A 247 14.36 -5.90 16.97
CA ALA A 247 14.49 -7.14 17.69
C ALA A 247 14.89 -6.88 19.14
N ARG A 248 14.54 -7.82 20.00
CA ARG A 248 15.03 -7.90 21.37
C ARG A 248 15.75 -9.23 21.55
N ALA A 249 16.80 -9.20 22.38
CA ALA A 249 17.55 -10.39 22.72
C ALA A 249 16.71 -11.35 23.56
N SER A 250 17.06 -12.64 23.52
CA SER A 250 16.40 -13.69 24.30
C SER A 250 14.87 -13.75 24.08
N ASN A 251 14.43 -13.70 22.83
CA ASN A 251 13.02 -13.74 22.42
C ASN A 251 12.14 -12.67 23.12
N GLY A 252 12.67 -11.46 23.35
CA GLY A 252 11.90 -10.36 23.94
C GLY A 252 12.14 -10.09 25.42
N ALA A 253 12.86 -10.96 26.12
CA ALA A 253 13.11 -10.82 27.57
C ALA A 253 14.22 -9.81 27.91
N ALA A 254 15.13 -9.53 26.96
CA ALA A 254 16.28 -8.66 27.19
C ALA A 254 16.21 -7.36 26.37
N GLY A 255 17.31 -6.60 26.36
CA GLY A 255 17.42 -5.31 25.68
C GLY A 255 17.26 -5.38 24.16
N LEU A 256 17.14 -4.19 23.55
CA LEU A 256 17.08 -4.02 22.09
C LEU A 256 18.39 -4.51 21.44
N MET A 257 18.28 -5.01 20.22
CA MET A 257 19.41 -5.43 19.40
C MET A 257 19.52 -4.54 18.16
N TYR A 258 20.74 -4.39 17.65
CA TYR A 258 21.03 -3.65 16.42
C TYR A 258 21.58 -4.60 15.35
N ALA A 259 21.21 -4.37 14.09
CA ALA A 259 21.75 -5.11 12.97
C ALA A 259 23.22 -4.75 12.76
N LEU A 260 24.11 -5.74 12.86
CA LEU A 260 25.52 -5.59 12.48
C LEU A 260 25.73 -5.93 11.00
N ASP A 261 25.03 -6.97 10.54
CA ASP A 261 25.13 -7.48 9.19
C ASP A 261 23.76 -7.99 8.70
N TRP A 262 23.62 -8.33 7.42
CA TRP A 262 22.36 -8.83 6.84
C TRP A 262 21.85 -10.15 7.47
N GLN A 263 22.68 -10.86 8.24
CA GLN A 263 22.30 -12.10 8.94
C GLN A 263 22.41 -12.04 10.48
N THR A 264 22.95 -10.97 11.06
CA THR A 264 23.34 -10.96 12.47
C THR A 264 22.95 -9.67 13.16
N MET A 265 22.26 -9.80 14.30
CA MET A 265 22.01 -8.71 15.24
C MET A 265 22.81 -8.91 16.52
N ALA A 266 23.23 -7.83 17.15
CA ALA A 266 23.93 -7.86 18.44
C ALA A 266 23.24 -6.99 19.47
N CYS A 267 23.21 -7.47 20.71
CA CYS A 267 22.77 -6.67 21.84
C CYS A 267 23.95 -5.83 22.36
N PRO A 268 23.85 -4.50 22.45
CA PRO A 268 24.95 -3.64 22.88
C PRO A 268 25.30 -3.81 24.36
N SER A 269 24.32 -4.20 25.20
CA SER A 269 24.54 -4.34 26.64
C SER A 269 25.22 -5.66 27.03
N THR A 270 24.91 -6.75 26.32
CA THR A 270 25.46 -8.09 26.63
C THR A 270 26.56 -8.53 25.66
N GLY A 271 26.67 -7.90 24.49
CA GLY A 271 27.56 -8.34 23.42
C GLY A 271 27.11 -9.63 22.72
N ALA A 272 25.99 -10.22 23.12
CA ALA A 272 25.48 -11.45 22.53
C ALA A 272 24.96 -11.21 21.12
N THR A 273 25.35 -12.08 20.19
CA THR A 273 24.93 -12.05 18.79
C THR A 273 23.86 -13.10 18.52
N GLU A 274 22.80 -12.73 17.82
CA GLU A 274 21.78 -13.65 17.33
C GLU A 274 21.62 -13.55 15.82
N LYS A 275 21.37 -14.69 15.17
CA LYS A 275 21.09 -14.73 13.73
C LYS A 275 19.66 -14.27 13.46
N ARG A 276 19.51 -13.31 12.54
CA ARG A 276 18.25 -12.78 12.02
C ARG A 276 18.43 -12.35 10.57
N LYS A 277 17.39 -12.45 9.74
CA LYS A 277 17.41 -11.80 8.43
C LYS A 277 17.16 -10.31 8.60
N CYS A 278 18.21 -9.51 8.66
CA CYS A 278 18.11 -8.07 8.91
C CYS A 278 17.76 -7.31 7.63
N ALA A 279 16.92 -6.29 7.75
CA ALA A 279 16.76 -5.29 6.69
C ALA A 279 18.01 -4.39 6.65
N LYS A 280 18.43 -3.97 5.45
CA LYS A 280 19.50 -2.98 5.30
C LYS A 280 19.10 -1.66 5.99
N PRO A 281 19.84 -1.19 7.02
CA PRO A 281 19.66 0.17 7.52
C PRO A 281 20.33 1.11 6.51
N PHE A 282 19.54 1.94 5.83
CA PHE A 282 19.95 2.97 4.83
C PHE A 282 20.79 2.47 3.64
#